data_AF-A0A502GF90-F1
#
_entry.id   AF-A0A502GF90-F1
#
_cell.length_a   1.000
_cell.length_b   1.000
_cell.length_c   1.000
_cell.angle_alpha   90.00
_cell.angle_beta   90.00
_cell.angle_gamma   90.00
#
_symmetry.space_group_name_H-M   'P 1'
#
loop_
_entity.id
_entity.type
_entity.pdbx_description
1 polymer ?
#
loop_
_entity_poly.entity_id
_entity_poly.type
_entity_poly.pdbx_seq_one_letter_code
_entity_poly.pdbx_strand_id
1 'polypeptide(L)'
;MPEEGTTLLVVVDTVCPWCWVGKRRLDAALAVLAGEGARLARQWHPFQLNPAMPPGGMPRAEYRARKFGSVERGRALDARLAAEGAKDGLPFDFERIERTPNSLDSHRLIRLAAREGGPALADAVAEAVFAAYFAEGRDIGDPAVLAAIGDAAGLPPGRAAAMLAGDEGAAEVAEDAARAAGLGGVPAVVLGRQVIVSGAEQSEAMAAAIRAALREAA
;
A
#
# COMPACT_ATOMS: atom_id res chain seq x y z
N MET A 1 -29.22 1.82 8.57
CA MET A 1 -28.04 1.67 9.45
C MET A 1 -27.25 0.51 8.88
N PRO A 2 -26.08 0.71 8.24
CA PRO A 2 -25.36 -0.45 7.73
C PRO A 2 -24.90 -1.28 8.93
N GLU A 3 -25.23 -2.57 8.95
CA GLU A 3 -24.66 -3.54 9.88
C GLU A 3 -23.13 -3.44 9.77
N GLU A 4 -22.44 -3.12 10.87
CA GLU A 4 -21.00 -2.89 10.91
C GLU A 4 -20.25 -4.15 10.42
N GLY A 5 -19.75 -4.10 9.19
CA GLY A 5 -18.85 -5.12 8.66
C GLY A 5 -17.52 -5.13 9.43
N THR A 6 -16.89 -6.30 9.54
CA THR A 6 -15.61 -6.43 10.21
C THR A 6 -14.52 -5.68 9.43
N THR A 7 -13.76 -4.82 10.11
CA THR A 7 -12.67 -4.07 9.48
C THR A 7 -11.34 -4.80 9.62
N LEU A 8 -10.66 -4.98 8.50
CA LEU A 8 -9.28 -5.46 8.40
C LEU A 8 -8.35 -4.27 8.25
N LEU A 9 -7.41 -4.12 9.18
CA LEU A 9 -6.32 -3.18 9.05
C LEU A 9 -5.26 -3.78 8.14
N VAL A 10 -4.94 -3.11 7.05
CA VAL A 10 -3.96 -3.55 6.04
C VAL A 10 -2.77 -2.62 6.10
N VAL A 11 -1.71 -3.10 6.74
CA VAL A 11 -0.49 -2.34 6.99
C VAL A 11 0.45 -2.48 5.80
N VAL A 12 0.77 -1.37 5.14
CA VAL A 12 1.55 -1.36 3.89
C VAL A 12 2.46 -0.15 3.78
N ASP A 13 3.43 -0.26 2.89
CA ASP A 13 4.19 0.90 2.39
C ASP A 13 4.05 0.98 0.86
N THR A 14 3.81 2.18 0.33
CA THR A 14 3.57 2.43 -1.09
C THR A 14 4.82 2.22 -1.95
N VAL A 15 6.01 2.25 -1.34
CA VAL A 15 7.29 1.92 -1.99
C VAL A 15 7.70 0.44 -1.81
N CYS A 16 6.85 -0.39 -1.20
CA CYS A 16 7.07 -1.83 -1.06
C CYS A 16 6.38 -2.61 -2.19
N PRO A 17 7.13 -3.25 -3.11
CA PRO A 17 6.52 -3.99 -4.22
C PRO A 17 5.72 -5.23 -3.76
N TRP A 18 6.15 -5.86 -2.66
CA TRP A 18 5.38 -6.95 -2.04
C TRP A 18 4.04 -6.48 -1.46
N CYS A 19 3.88 -5.21 -1.12
CA CYS A 19 2.59 -4.69 -0.68
C CYS A 19 1.58 -4.66 -1.83
N TRP A 20 2.01 -4.40 -3.07
CA TRP A 20 1.11 -4.47 -4.22
C TRP A 20 0.72 -5.92 -4.58
N VAL A 21 1.68 -6.85 -4.51
CA VAL A 21 1.41 -8.30 -4.63
C VAL A 21 0.42 -8.75 -3.55
N GLY A 22 0.68 -8.40 -2.28
CA GLY A 22 -0.19 -8.76 -1.16
C GLY A 22 -1.58 -8.13 -1.27
N LYS A 23 -1.69 -6.89 -1.77
CA LYS A 23 -2.97 -6.27 -2.10
C LYS A 23 -3.74 -7.11 -3.11
N ARG A 24 -3.13 -7.47 -4.24
CA ARG A 24 -3.80 -8.24 -5.31
C ARG A 24 -4.30 -9.60 -4.81
N ARG A 25 -3.48 -10.29 -4.00
CA ARG A 25 -3.85 -11.57 -3.37
C ARG A 25 -4.92 -11.41 -2.30
N LEU A 26 -4.88 -10.34 -1.53
CA LEU A 26 -5.91 -10.00 -0.55
C LEU A 26 -7.24 -9.69 -1.26
N ASP A 27 -7.24 -8.94 -2.36
CA ASP A 27 -8.45 -8.65 -3.13
C ASP A 27 -9.13 -9.95 -3.60
N ALA A 28 -8.35 -10.92 -4.08
CA ALA A 28 -8.86 -12.25 -4.44
C ALA A 28 -9.39 -13.03 -3.22
N ALA A 29 -8.69 -12.98 -2.08
CA ALA A 29 -9.14 -13.62 -0.84
C ALA A 29 -10.46 -13.02 -0.33
N LEU A 30 -10.60 -11.69 -0.37
CA LEU A 30 -11.81 -10.98 0.04
C LEU A 30 -12.99 -11.28 -0.89
N ALA A 31 -12.76 -11.45 -2.19
CA ALA A 31 -13.80 -11.85 -3.13
C ALA A 31 -14.38 -13.25 -2.80
N VAL A 32 -13.51 -14.21 -2.45
CA VAL A 32 -13.94 -15.54 -1.99
C VAL A 32 -14.78 -15.43 -0.71
N LEU A 33 -14.29 -14.70 0.29
CA LEU A 33 -14.98 -14.54 1.58
C LEU A 33 -16.32 -13.79 1.43
N ALA A 34 -16.40 -12.81 0.53
CA ALA A 34 -17.66 -12.14 0.20
C ALA A 34 -18.68 -13.12 -0.41
N GLY A 35 -18.23 -14.04 -1.27
CA GLY A 35 -19.06 -15.13 -1.79
C GLY A 35 -19.54 -16.10 -0.72
N GLU A 36 -18.81 -16.21 0.40
CA GLU A 36 -19.20 -16.96 1.60
C GLU A 36 -20.10 -16.16 2.57
N GLY A 37 -20.43 -14.90 2.23
CA GLY A 37 -21.30 -14.03 3.02
C GLY A 37 -20.57 -13.15 4.04
N ALA A 38 -19.24 -13.17 4.09
CA ALA A 38 -18.48 -12.28 4.96
C ALA A 38 -18.57 -10.82 4.48
N ARG A 39 -18.86 -9.90 5.41
CA ARG A 39 -18.87 -8.46 5.13
C ARG A 39 -17.63 -7.82 5.72
N LEU A 40 -16.60 -7.68 4.89
CA LEU A 40 -15.29 -7.19 5.30
C LEU A 40 -14.99 -5.85 4.65
N ALA A 41 -14.46 -4.91 5.43
CA ALA A 41 -13.93 -3.65 4.94
C ALA A 41 -12.41 -3.61 5.16
N ARG A 42 -11.66 -3.14 4.16
CA ARG A 42 -10.23 -2.83 4.32
C ARG A 42 -10.06 -1.40 4.80
N GLN A 43 -9.19 -1.22 5.79
CA GLN A 43 -8.65 0.08 6.15
C GLN A 43 -7.14 0.07 5.98
N TRP A 44 -6.63 0.97 5.13
CA TRP A 44 -5.19 1.13 4.92
C TRP A 44 -4.53 1.75 6.14
N HIS A 45 -3.44 1.15 6.58
CA HIS A 45 -2.63 1.66 7.67
C HIS A 45 -1.19 1.89 7.18
N PRO A 46 -0.64 3.09 7.37
CA PRO A 46 0.66 3.41 6.81
C PRO A 46 1.77 2.68 7.55
N PHE A 47 2.79 2.29 6.80
CA PHE A 47 4.10 1.87 7.29
C PHE A 47 5.13 2.57 6.41
N GLN A 48 6.29 2.92 7.00
CA GLN A 48 7.42 3.43 6.24
C GLN A 48 8.62 2.50 6.40
N LEU A 49 9.01 1.84 5.32
CA LEU A 49 10.25 1.07 5.23
C LEU A 49 11.47 1.97 5.40
N ASN A 50 11.35 3.24 5.00
CA ASN A 50 12.42 4.22 5.04
C ASN A 50 11.92 5.53 5.69
N PRO A 51 11.64 5.56 7.01
CA PRO A 51 11.10 6.75 7.66
C PRO A 51 12.07 7.94 7.62
N ALA A 52 13.38 7.66 7.53
CA ALA A 52 14.43 8.66 7.39
C ALA A 52 14.73 9.06 5.92
N MET A 53 13.95 8.59 4.94
CA MET A 53 14.09 9.01 3.55
C MET A 53 13.83 10.53 3.46
N PRO A 54 14.71 11.34 2.83
CA PRO A 54 14.46 12.77 2.68
C PRO A 54 13.18 13.04 1.86
N PRO A 55 12.53 14.21 2.01
CA PRO A 55 11.28 14.53 1.30
C PRO A 55 11.38 14.34 -0.22
N GLY A 56 12.48 14.77 -0.84
CA GLY A 56 12.71 14.57 -2.27
C GLY A 56 13.07 13.14 -2.66
N GLY A 57 13.21 12.21 -1.72
CA GLY A 57 13.69 10.86 -1.97
C GLY A 57 15.16 10.81 -2.39
N MET A 58 15.56 9.70 -3.00
CA MET A 58 16.91 9.51 -3.52
C MET A 58 16.90 8.74 -4.85
N PRO A 59 17.99 8.81 -5.65
CA PRO A 59 18.11 8.02 -6.88
C PRO A 59 17.92 6.52 -6.60
N ARG A 60 17.11 5.86 -7.43
CA ARG A 60 16.74 4.45 -7.25
C ARG A 60 17.96 3.54 -7.26
N ALA A 61 18.89 3.75 -8.19
CA ALA A 61 20.12 2.95 -8.30
C ALA A 61 20.97 3.05 -7.02
N GLU A 62 21.13 4.25 -6.46
CA GLU A 62 21.87 4.47 -5.23
C GLU A 62 21.19 3.82 -4.02
N TYR A 63 19.86 3.95 -3.90
CA TYR A 63 19.08 3.27 -2.88
C TYR A 63 19.27 1.75 -2.95
N ARG A 64 19.19 1.17 -4.16
CA ARG A 64 19.32 -0.27 -4.38
C ARG A 64 20.71 -0.77 -4.06
N ALA A 65 21.75 -0.04 -4.45
CA ALA A 65 23.13 -0.36 -4.09
C ALA A 65 23.32 -0.38 -2.56
N ARG A 66 22.83 0.65 -1.86
CA ARG A 66 22.89 0.70 -0.39
C ARG A 66 22.14 -0.43 0.29
N LYS A 67 20.92 -0.73 -0.19
CA LYS A 67 20.04 -1.73 0.44
C LYS A 67 20.46 -3.17 0.19
N PHE A 68 20.98 -3.48 -1.00
CA PHE A 68 21.25 -4.85 -1.42
C PHE A 68 22.74 -5.13 -1.65
N GLY A 69 23.61 -4.16 -1.46
CA GLY A 69 25.06 -4.27 -1.64
C GLY A 69 25.54 -4.09 -3.09
N SER A 70 24.67 -4.20 -4.09
CA SER A 70 24.98 -3.82 -5.48
C SER A 70 23.72 -3.53 -6.29
N VAL A 71 23.89 -2.78 -7.39
CA VAL A 71 22.80 -2.48 -8.34
C VAL A 71 22.35 -3.75 -9.05
N GLU A 72 23.28 -4.63 -9.42
CA GLU A 72 23.03 -5.89 -10.12
C GLU A 72 22.22 -6.85 -9.26
N ARG A 73 22.56 -6.97 -7.96
CA ARG A 73 21.78 -7.76 -7.01
C ARG A 73 20.39 -7.17 -6.82
N GLY A 74 20.29 -5.83 -6.78
CA GLY A 74 19.03 -5.12 -6.83
C GLY A 74 18.19 -5.54 -8.04
N ARG A 75 18.72 -5.43 -9.26
CA ARG A 75 18.02 -5.80 -10.50
C ARG A 75 17.60 -7.26 -10.52
N ALA A 76 18.44 -8.18 -10.06
CA ALA A 76 18.11 -9.60 -10.00
C ALA A 76 16.92 -9.88 -9.04
N LEU A 77 16.85 -9.18 -7.90
CA LEU A 77 15.71 -9.29 -6.98
C LEU A 77 14.44 -8.68 -7.58
N ASP A 78 14.56 -7.54 -8.26
CA ASP A 78 13.43 -6.88 -8.94
C ASP A 78 12.87 -7.78 -10.06
N ALA A 79 13.74 -8.42 -10.86
CA ALA A 79 13.33 -9.35 -11.92
C ALA A 79 12.58 -10.58 -11.36
N ARG A 80 13.05 -11.15 -10.24
CA ARG A 80 12.34 -12.25 -9.55
C ARG A 80 10.98 -11.81 -9.04
N LEU A 81 10.89 -10.60 -8.47
CA LEU A 81 9.63 -10.07 -7.99
C LEU A 81 8.66 -9.78 -9.14
N ALA A 82 9.13 -9.18 -10.23
CA ALA A 82 8.31 -8.96 -11.42
C ALA A 82 7.76 -10.28 -11.98
N ALA A 83 8.58 -11.32 -12.06
CA ALA A 83 8.13 -12.65 -12.47
C ALA A 83 7.10 -13.27 -11.52
N GLU A 84 7.22 -13.01 -10.21
CA GLU A 84 6.23 -13.45 -9.23
C GLU A 84 4.91 -12.66 -9.37
N GLY A 85 4.98 -11.33 -9.42
CA GLY A 85 3.80 -10.46 -9.57
C GLY A 85 3.06 -10.66 -10.89
N ALA A 86 3.76 -11.06 -11.95
CA ALA A 86 3.14 -11.40 -13.23
C ALA A 86 2.13 -12.56 -13.11
N LYS A 87 2.34 -13.49 -12.17
CA LYS A 87 1.38 -14.58 -11.86
C LYS A 87 0.05 -14.04 -11.32
N ASP A 88 0.11 -12.87 -10.67
CA ASP A 88 -1.04 -12.14 -10.12
C ASP A 88 -1.55 -11.04 -11.09
N GLY A 89 -1.02 -11.00 -12.33
CA GLY A 89 -1.39 -10.01 -13.34
C GLY A 89 -0.90 -8.58 -13.02
N LEU A 90 0.23 -8.45 -12.31
CA LEU A 90 0.85 -7.17 -12.00
C LEU A 90 1.93 -6.81 -13.03
N PRO A 91 1.78 -5.69 -13.76
CA PRO A 91 2.72 -5.28 -14.82
C PRO A 91 3.90 -4.49 -14.24
N PHE A 92 4.71 -5.11 -13.38
CA PHE A 92 5.89 -4.46 -12.82
C PHE A 92 6.88 -4.06 -13.92
N ASP A 93 7.29 -2.79 -13.91
CA ASP A 93 8.35 -2.23 -14.75
C ASP A 93 9.33 -1.44 -13.87
N PHE A 94 10.21 -2.17 -13.20
CA PHE A 94 11.20 -1.59 -12.29
C PHE A 94 12.27 -0.74 -13.00
N GLU A 95 12.47 -0.93 -14.30
CA GLU A 95 13.48 -0.20 -15.07
C GLU A 95 13.07 1.26 -15.29
N ARG A 96 11.76 1.53 -15.35
CA ARG A 96 11.22 2.89 -15.44
C ARG A 96 11.36 3.70 -14.14
N ILE A 97 11.66 3.05 -13.01
CA ILE A 97 11.72 3.72 -11.70
C ILE A 97 13.08 4.39 -11.51
N GLU A 98 13.09 5.72 -11.59
CA GLU A 98 14.32 6.50 -11.42
C GLU A 98 14.59 6.91 -9.97
N ARG A 99 13.55 7.00 -9.13
CA ARG A 99 13.63 7.52 -7.76
C ARG A 99 12.98 6.59 -6.76
N THR A 100 13.50 6.56 -5.53
CA THR A 100 12.81 5.99 -4.37
C THR A 100 12.36 7.16 -3.48
N PRO A 101 11.07 7.50 -3.45
CA PRO A 101 10.55 8.64 -2.71
C PRO A 101 10.39 8.35 -1.22
N ASN A 102 10.17 9.41 -0.44
CA ASN A 102 9.53 9.27 0.88
C ASN A 102 8.03 8.99 0.66
N SER A 103 7.50 7.95 1.31
CA SER A 103 6.12 7.51 1.11
C SER A 103 5.07 8.29 1.92
N LEU A 104 5.46 9.27 2.74
CA LEU A 104 4.56 10.00 3.63
C LEU A 104 3.38 10.62 2.87
N ASP A 105 3.65 11.34 1.78
CA ASP A 105 2.61 12.05 1.03
C ASP A 105 1.67 11.10 0.28
N SER A 106 2.20 9.98 -0.22
CA SER A 106 1.35 8.95 -0.83
C SER A 106 0.41 8.29 0.20
N HIS A 107 0.85 8.11 1.44
CA HIS A 107 -0.01 7.66 2.54
C HIS A 107 -1.03 8.72 2.97
N ARG A 108 -0.64 10.00 2.99
CA ARG A 108 -1.57 11.12 3.23
C ARG A 108 -2.68 11.15 2.18
N LEU A 109 -2.35 10.92 0.91
CA LEU A 109 -3.34 10.86 -0.17
C LEU A 109 -4.34 9.70 0.03
N ILE A 110 -3.86 8.50 0.38
CA ILE A 110 -4.73 7.34 0.67
C ILE A 110 -5.65 7.63 1.87
N ARG A 111 -5.12 8.28 2.91
CA ARG A 111 -5.92 8.68 4.08
C ARG A 111 -6.96 9.73 3.74
N LEU A 112 -6.61 10.73 2.91
CA LEU A 112 -7.55 11.74 2.42
C LEU A 112 -8.69 11.07 1.64
N ALA A 113 -8.36 10.14 0.73
CA ALA A 113 -9.33 9.35 -0.02
C ALA A 113 -10.30 8.59 0.89
N ALA A 114 -9.81 8.00 1.99
CA ALA A 114 -10.65 7.35 2.99
C ALA A 114 -11.61 8.32 3.69
N ARG A 115 -11.15 9.55 4.00
CA ARG A 115 -11.98 10.58 4.67
C ARG A 115 -13.07 11.14 3.75
N GLU A 116 -12.74 11.37 2.49
CA GLU A 116 -13.62 12.05 1.52
C GLU A 116 -14.59 11.08 0.81
N GLY A 117 -14.18 9.82 0.57
CA GLY A 117 -14.97 8.85 -0.21
C GLY A 117 -15.00 7.43 0.35
N GLY A 118 -14.51 7.22 1.57
CA GLY A 118 -14.60 5.95 2.27
C GLY A 118 -13.62 4.87 1.75
N PRO A 119 -13.78 3.61 2.22
CA PRO A 119 -12.84 2.52 1.96
C PRO A 119 -12.62 2.20 0.48
N ALA A 120 -13.66 2.32 -0.35
CA ALA A 120 -13.59 2.04 -1.79
C ALA A 120 -12.73 3.09 -2.53
N LEU A 121 -12.89 4.38 -2.21
CA LEU A 121 -12.05 5.43 -2.80
C LEU A 121 -10.59 5.30 -2.33
N ALA A 122 -10.38 5.02 -1.04
CA ALA A 122 -9.05 4.77 -0.51
C ALA A 122 -8.34 3.60 -1.20
N ASP A 123 -9.07 2.53 -1.52
CA ASP A 123 -8.55 1.40 -2.29
C ASP A 123 -8.20 1.77 -3.74
N ALA A 124 -9.08 2.47 -4.43
CA ALA A 124 -8.82 2.93 -5.80
C ALA A 124 -7.56 3.81 -5.86
N VAL A 125 -7.40 4.73 -4.90
CA VAL A 125 -6.22 5.57 -4.78
C VAL A 125 -4.97 4.75 -4.44
N ALA A 126 -5.05 3.77 -3.54
CA ALA A 126 -3.92 2.90 -3.22
C ALA A 126 -3.46 2.09 -4.44
N GLU A 127 -4.39 1.50 -5.21
CA GLU A 127 -4.07 0.80 -6.47
C GLU A 127 -3.41 1.75 -7.47
N ALA A 128 -3.94 2.96 -7.64
CA ALA A 128 -3.39 3.95 -8.57
C ALA A 128 -2.00 4.43 -8.17
N VAL A 129 -1.72 4.61 -6.86
CA VAL A 129 -0.38 4.92 -6.34
C VAL A 129 0.59 3.78 -6.64
N PHE A 130 0.20 2.53 -6.37
CA PHE A 130 1.04 1.37 -6.68
C PHE A 130 1.32 1.25 -8.17
N ALA A 131 0.30 1.37 -9.03
CA ALA A 131 0.45 1.29 -10.48
C ALA A 131 1.34 2.42 -11.02
N ALA A 132 1.12 3.66 -10.57
CA ALA A 132 1.92 4.81 -10.96
C ALA A 132 3.41 4.60 -10.65
N TYR A 133 3.73 4.06 -9.47
CA TYR A 133 5.12 3.85 -9.08
C TYR A 133 5.73 2.62 -9.77
N PHE A 134 5.06 1.47 -9.70
CA PHE A 134 5.65 0.18 -10.04
C PHE A 134 5.46 -0.27 -11.49
N ALA A 135 4.44 0.25 -12.19
CA ALA A 135 4.20 -0.07 -13.60
C ALA A 135 4.53 1.11 -14.52
N GLU A 136 4.26 2.34 -14.08
CA GLU A 136 4.45 3.53 -14.92
C GLU A 136 5.81 4.22 -14.68
N GLY A 137 6.46 3.96 -13.55
CA GLY A 137 7.73 4.57 -13.14
C GLY A 137 7.61 6.01 -12.66
N ARG A 138 6.41 6.49 -12.34
CA ARG A 138 6.15 7.86 -11.89
C ARG A 138 6.61 8.05 -10.45
N ASP A 139 7.13 9.23 -10.15
CA ASP A 139 7.58 9.57 -8.80
C ASP A 139 6.38 9.88 -7.89
N ILE A 140 6.03 8.94 -7.00
CA ILE A 140 4.97 9.13 -5.99
C ILE A 140 5.40 10.00 -4.80
N GLY A 141 6.60 10.59 -4.83
CA GLY A 141 7.01 11.70 -3.97
C GLY A 141 6.76 13.07 -4.59
N ASP A 142 6.37 13.15 -5.87
CA ASP A 142 6.01 14.40 -6.52
C ASP A 142 4.54 14.77 -6.21
N PRO A 143 4.28 15.92 -5.57
CA PRO A 143 2.92 16.39 -5.28
C PRO A 143 2.02 16.48 -6.52
N ALA A 144 2.56 16.81 -7.69
CA ALA A 144 1.77 16.91 -8.92
C ALA A 144 1.31 15.53 -9.41
N VAL A 145 2.17 14.50 -9.29
CA VAL A 145 1.82 13.10 -9.60
C VAL A 145 0.70 12.62 -8.68
N LEU A 146 0.84 12.85 -7.36
CA LEU A 146 -0.16 12.46 -6.37
C LEU A 146 -1.48 13.21 -6.51
N ALA A 147 -1.45 14.51 -6.80
CA ALA A 147 -2.66 15.30 -7.05
C ALA A 147 -3.43 14.76 -8.27
N ALA A 148 -2.72 14.47 -9.38
CA ALA A 148 -3.33 13.90 -10.57
C ALA A 148 -3.94 12.50 -10.32
N ILE A 149 -3.31 11.67 -9.48
CA ILE A 149 -3.88 10.39 -9.05
C ILE A 149 -5.17 10.62 -8.26
N GLY A 150 -5.16 11.56 -7.32
CA GLY A 150 -6.33 11.90 -6.51
C GLY A 150 -7.52 12.36 -7.36
N ASP A 151 -7.29 13.31 -8.26
CA ASP A 151 -8.32 13.83 -9.17
C ASP A 151 -8.88 12.73 -10.08
N ALA A 152 -8.00 11.89 -10.67
CA ALA A 152 -8.42 10.80 -11.55
C ALA A 152 -9.22 9.70 -10.81
N ALA A 153 -8.95 9.48 -9.52
CA ALA A 153 -9.68 8.52 -8.70
C ALA A 153 -11.04 9.03 -8.23
N GLY A 154 -11.33 10.33 -8.40
CA GLY A 154 -12.61 10.94 -8.04
C GLY A 154 -12.61 11.70 -6.72
N LEU A 155 -11.45 12.11 -6.19
CA LEU A 155 -11.41 13.13 -5.14
C LEU A 155 -11.99 14.46 -5.66
N PRO A 156 -12.54 15.31 -4.77
CA PRO A 156 -12.96 16.65 -5.17
C PRO A 156 -11.81 17.39 -5.86
N PRO A 157 -12.05 18.03 -7.03
CA PRO A 157 -10.97 18.64 -7.81
C PRO A 157 -10.11 19.60 -6.99
N GLY A 158 -8.79 19.41 -7.05
CA GLY A 158 -7.82 20.26 -6.35
C GLY A 158 -7.70 20.00 -4.84
N ARG A 159 -8.53 19.12 -4.26
CA ARG A 159 -8.46 18.76 -2.84
C ARG A 159 -7.14 18.10 -2.46
N ALA A 160 -6.66 17.19 -3.32
CA ALA A 160 -5.38 16.54 -3.15
C ALA A 160 -4.22 17.54 -3.23
N ALA A 161 -4.24 18.44 -4.22
CA ALA A 161 -3.24 19.50 -4.36
C ALA A 161 -3.21 20.43 -3.14
N ALA A 162 -4.38 20.84 -2.63
CA ALA A 162 -4.48 21.68 -1.45
C ALA A 162 -3.91 21.00 -0.19
N MET A 163 -4.19 19.70 0.00
CA MET A 163 -3.61 18.93 1.10
C MET A 163 -2.08 18.85 0.98
N LEU A 164 -1.57 18.54 -0.22
CA LEU A 164 -0.14 18.35 -0.49
C LEU A 164 0.67 19.66 -0.41
N ALA A 165 0.02 20.82 -0.60
CA ALA A 165 0.65 22.13 -0.44
C ALA A 165 0.89 22.53 1.03
N GLY A 166 0.32 21.78 1.99
CA GLY A 166 0.51 22.02 3.41
C GLY A 166 0.70 20.72 4.20
N ASP A 167 0.39 20.79 5.49
CA ASP A 167 0.83 19.80 6.48
C ASP A 167 -0.31 18.85 6.89
N GLU A 168 -1.49 19.01 6.28
CA GLU A 168 -2.70 18.29 6.65
C GLU A 168 -2.46 16.78 6.67
N GLY A 169 -2.70 16.15 7.81
CA GLY A 169 -2.55 14.71 8.01
C GLY A 169 -1.11 14.20 8.07
N ALA A 170 -0.08 15.05 7.92
CA ALA A 170 1.31 14.60 7.92
C ALA A 170 1.74 14.01 9.28
N ALA A 171 1.47 14.73 10.38
CA ALA A 171 1.78 14.25 11.73
C ALA A 171 1.05 12.94 12.06
N GLU A 172 -0.24 12.88 11.73
CA GLU A 172 -1.08 11.71 12.02
C GLU A 172 -0.66 10.48 11.20
N VAL A 173 -0.20 10.65 9.96
CA VAL A 173 0.31 9.53 9.14
C VAL A 173 1.67 9.08 9.67
N ALA A 174 2.54 10.01 10.05
CA ALA A 174 3.84 9.70 10.62
C ALA A 174 3.73 8.95 11.96
N GLU A 175 2.82 9.38 12.84
CA GLU A 175 2.54 8.70 14.10
C GLU A 175 2.00 7.29 13.90
N ASP A 176 1.05 7.11 12.97
CA ASP A 176 0.52 5.79 12.63
C ASP A 176 1.62 4.88 12.09
N ALA A 177 2.46 5.38 11.18
CA ALA A 177 3.59 4.64 10.63
C ALA A 177 4.62 4.27 11.72
N ALA A 178 4.88 5.16 12.67
CA ALA A 178 5.76 4.89 13.81
C ALA A 178 5.19 3.81 14.74
N ARG A 179 3.87 3.80 14.98
CA ARG A 179 3.21 2.71 15.74
C ARG A 179 3.28 1.38 15.00
N ALA A 180 3.17 1.42 13.67
CA ALA A 180 3.30 0.24 12.83
C ALA A 180 4.73 -0.29 12.73
N ALA A 181 5.76 0.51 13.04
CA ALA A 181 7.17 0.13 12.90
C ALA A 181 7.59 -1.09 13.73
N GLY A 182 6.86 -1.41 14.81
CA GLY A 182 7.07 -2.63 15.60
C GLY A 182 6.59 -3.92 14.92
N LEU A 183 5.83 -3.82 13.82
CA LEU A 183 5.45 -4.97 13.00
C LEU A 183 6.69 -5.45 12.24
N GLY A 184 6.98 -6.75 12.33
CA GLY A 184 8.18 -7.36 11.74
C GLY A 184 8.27 -7.34 10.20
N GLY A 185 7.31 -6.70 9.51
CA GLY A 185 7.32 -6.52 8.07
C GLY A 185 5.96 -6.10 7.49
N VAL A 186 5.96 -5.78 6.20
CA VAL A 186 4.77 -5.46 5.40
C VAL A 186 4.80 -6.20 4.06
N PRO A 187 3.64 -6.51 3.44
CA PRO A 187 2.28 -6.20 3.90
C PRO A 187 1.89 -7.04 5.10
N ALA A 188 0.99 -6.53 5.95
CA ALA A 188 0.38 -7.31 7.02
C ALA A 188 -1.13 -7.05 7.08
N VAL A 189 -1.90 -8.07 7.41
CA VAL A 189 -3.35 -7.95 7.67
C VAL A 189 -3.58 -8.19 9.15
N VAL A 190 -4.27 -7.25 9.78
CA VAL A 190 -4.57 -7.22 11.20
C VAL A 190 -6.08 -7.22 11.40
N LEU A 191 -6.55 -8.11 12.29
CA LEU A 191 -7.92 -8.13 12.76
C LEU A 191 -7.91 -7.84 14.27
N GLY A 192 -8.61 -6.78 14.69
CA GLY A 192 -8.57 -6.30 16.07
C GLY A 192 -7.15 -5.88 16.46
N ARG A 193 -6.47 -6.71 17.27
CA ARG A 193 -5.09 -6.49 17.72
C ARG A 193 -4.10 -7.56 17.23
N GLN A 194 -4.57 -8.52 16.46
CA GLN A 194 -3.78 -9.68 16.03
C GLN A 194 -3.38 -9.53 14.57
N VAL A 195 -2.09 -9.75 14.28
CA VAL A 195 -1.61 -9.96 12.92
C VAL A 195 -2.04 -11.36 12.49
N ILE A 196 -2.91 -11.43 11.48
CA ILE A 196 -3.49 -12.69 10.98
C ILE A 196 -2.84 -13.14 9.66
N VAL A 197 -2.25 -12.20 8.92
CA VAL A 197 -1.43 -12.48 7.73
C VAL A 197 -0.20 -11.60 7.80
N SER A 198 0.98 -12.19 7.56
CA SER A 198 2.25 -11.49 7.47
C SER A 198 2.91 -11.83 6.14
N GLY A 199 3.10 -10.81 5.29
CA GLY A 199 3.64 -10.95 3.95
C GLY A 199 2.57 -11.15 2.88
N ALA A 200 3.05 -11.26 1.63
CA ALA A 200 2.21 -11.46 0.45
C ALA A 200 1.87 -12.95 0.24
N GLU A 201 1.25 -13.58 1.23
CA GLU A 201 0.81 -14.98 1.16
C GLU A 201 -0.16 -15.25 0.00
N GLN A 202 -0.30 -16.51 -0.42
CA GLN A 202 -1.26 -16.89 -1.47
C GLN A 202 -2.70 -16.58 -1.04
N SER A 203 -3.57 -16.24 -2.01
CA SER A 203 -4.95 -15.82 -1.75
C SER A 203 -5.76 -16.81 -0.90
N GLU A 204 -5.57 -18.10 -1.13
CA GLU A 204 -6.23 -19.20 -0.42
C GLU A 204 -5.78 -19.27 1.04
N ALA A 205 -4.48 -19.07 1.28
CA ALA A 205 -3.92 -19.01 2.63
C ALA A 205 -4.41 -17.75 3.38
N MET A 206 -4.44 -16.60 2.70
CA MET A 206 -5.02 -15.37 3.26
C MET A 206 -6.49 -15.56 3.63
N ALA A 207 -7.31 -16.12 2.72
CA ALA A 207 -8.72 -16.39 2.98
C ALA A 207 -8.91 -17.36 4.16
N ALA A 208 -8.11 -18.42 4.22
CA ALA A 208 -8.14 -19.38 5.33
C ALA A 208 -7.81 -18.72 6.68
N ALA A 209 -6.77 -17.88 6.73
CA ALA A 209 -6.36 -17.16 7.93
C ALA A 209 -7.42 -16.16 8.40
N ILE A 210 -7.98 -15.37 7.49
CA ILE A 210 -9.07 -14.43 7.80
C ILE A 210 -10.29 -15.20 8.31
N ARG A 211 -10.67 -16.30 7.66
CA ARG A 211 -11.80 -17.13 8.08
C ARG A 211 -11.61 -17.72 9.48
N ALA A 212 -10.38 -18.15 9.81
CA ALA A 212 -10.05 -18.62 11.16
C ALA A 212 -10.21 -17.50 12.20
N ALA A 213 -9.63 -16.33 11.91
CA ALA A 213 -9.69 -15.19 12.82
C ALA A 213 -11.13 -14.67 13.05
N LEU A 214 -11.98 -14.69 12.02
CA LEU A 214 -13.40 -14.32 12.16
C LEU A 214 -14.17 -15.28 13.08
N ARG A 215 -13.84 -16.57 13.08
CA ARG A 215 -14.47 -17.56 13.99
C ARG A 215 -14.00 -17.39 15.44
N GLU A 216 -12.76 -16.98 15.65
CA GLU A 216 -12.20 -16.74 16.99
C GLU A 216 -12.74 -15.45 17.62
N ALA A 217 -13.15 -14.49 16.78
CA ALA A 217 -13.71 -13.21 17.21
C ALA A 217 -15.24 -13.20 17.39
N ALA A 218 -15.93 -14.28 16.98
CA ALA A 218 -17.39 -14.46 17.09
C ALA A 218 -17.77 -15.12 18.42
#